data_AF-A0A517P489-F1
#
_entry.id   AF-A0A517P489-F1
#
_cell.length_a   1.000
_cell.length_b   1.000
_cell.length_c   1.000
_cell.angle_alpha   90.00
_cell.angle_beta   90.00
_cell.angle_gamma   90.00
#
_symmetry.space_group_name_H-M   'P 1'
#
loop_
_entity.id
_entity.type
_entity.pdbx_description
1 polymer ?
#
loop_
_entity_poly.entity_id
_entity_poly.type
_entity_poly.pdbx_seq_one_letter_code
_entity_poly.pdbx_strand_id
1 'polypeptide(L)'
;MAEEVGEAKPANLQSRSGSADAGKRVAQIRKGIDDTDSEYDREKFQERLAKLVGGVAVVSVGAATEAEMKQTKARMEDALHATRAAVEEGILPGGGTALLRCVKGLDEVKAKGDEKIGVEIVRRALQSPTKQIAKNAGQDGSVVADEVHRAEDPHGYNALTGVYEDLFAAGVIDPTKVVKSALTNAASIAGLMLTTQCLVTKTGEGEDKLPTVAGAVR
;
A
#
# COMPACT_ATOMS: atom_id res chain seq x y z
N MET A 1 -31.68 -0.19 4.61
CA MET A 1 -31.86 0.71 5.76
C MET A 1 -30.76 1.75 5.67
N ALA A 2 -31.11 2.97 5.27
CA ALA A 2 -30.18 4.09 5.27
C ALA A 2 -30.21 4.70 6.67
N GLU A 3 -29.07 4.74 7.34
CA GLU A 3 -28.88 5.55 8.54
C GLU A 3 -28.17 6.83 8.08
N GLU A 4 -28.73 7.98 8.44
CA GLU A 4 -28.27 9.30 8.01
C GLU A 4 -26.78 9.53 8.31
N VAL A 5 -26.17 10.41 7.49
CA VAL A 5 -24.88 11.04 7.78
C VAL A 5 -25.04 11.91 9.03
N GLY A 6 -24.89 11.29 10.20
CA GLY A 6 -24.77 11.99 11.46
C GLY A 6 -23.34 12.46 11.66
N GLU A 7 -23.13 13.78 11.76
CA GLU A 7 -22.04 14.27 12.59
C GLU A 7 -22.09 13.52 13.92
N ALA A 8 -20.99 12.92 14.34
CA ALA A 8 -20.85 12.48 15.72
C ALA A 8 -20.96 13.76 16.57
N LYS A 9 -22.18 14.09 17.02
CA LYS A 9 -22.41 15.18 17.96
C LYS A 9 -21.46 14.96 19.13
N PRO A 10 -20.60 15.93 19.47
CA PRO A 10 -19.75 15.80 20.64
C PRO A 10 -20.67 15.69 21.86
N ALA A 11 -20.86 14.47 22.35
CA ALA A 11 -21.37 14.25 23.69
C ALA A 11 -20.30 14.80 24.63
N ASN A 12 -20.52 16.04 25.08
CA ASN A 12 -19.76 16.79 26.07
C ASN A 12 -18.68 17.73 25.53
N LEU A 13 -19.10 18.84 24.90
CA LEU A 13 -18.38 20.12 24.98
C LEU A 13 -19.13 21.12 25.88
N GLN A 14 -19.57 20.65 27.04
CA GLN A 14 -19.86 21.50 28.20
C GLN A 14 -19.05 20.99 29.40
N SER A 15 -17.73 20.85 29.26
CA SER A 15 -16.86 20.72 30.42
C SER A 15 -16.55 22.11 30.98
N ARG A 16 -16.98 22.33 32.22
CA ARG A 16 -16.78 23.49 33.11
C ARG A 16 -15.30 23.82 33.45
N SER A 17 -14.32 23.57 32.58
CA SER A 17 -12.90 23.87 32.83
C SER A 17 -12.29 24.64 31.65
N GLY A 18 -11.61 25.75 31.94
CA GLY A 18 -11.16 26.74 30.97
C GLY A 18 -10.22 26.22 29.88
N SER A 19 -10.19 26.90 28.73
CA SER A 19 -9.44 26.53 27.53
C SER A 19 -7.93 26.28 27.74
N ALA A 20 -7.36 26.83 28.81
CA ALA A 20 -5.95 26.67 29.16
C ALA A 20 -5.56 25.24 29.56
N ASP A 21 -6.43 24.48 30.23
CA ASP A 21 -6.11 23.11 30.65
C ASP A 21 -6.24 22.11 29.49
N ALA A 22 -7.19 22.36 28.58
CA ALA A 22 -7.31 21.61 27.34
C ALA A 22 -6.04 21.75 26.48
N GLY A 23 -5.51 22.97 26.36
CA GLY A 23 -4.25 23.23 25.63
C GLY A 23 -3.04 22.49 26.23
N LYS A 24 -2.90 22.49 27.56
CA LYS A 24 -1.84 21.73 28.26
C LYS A 24 -1.97 20.22 28.01
N ARG A 25 -3.19 19.69 28.03
CA ARG A 25 -3.44 18.26 27.79
C ARG A 25 -3.16 17.86 26.35
N VAL A 26 -3.50 18.72 25.39
CA VAL A 26 -3.14 18.55 23.97
C VAL A 26 -1.62 18.51 23.80
N ALA A 27 -0.89 19.44 24.40
CA ALA A 27 0.57 19.47 24.33
C ALA A 27 1.21 18.21 24.95
N GLN A 28 0.68 17.74 26.09
CA GLN A 28 1.14 16.52 26.74
C GLN A 28 0.92 15.27 25.87
N ILE A 29 -0.25 15.17 25.22
CA ILE A 29 -0.57 14.02 24.36
C ILE A 29 0.28 14.05 23.08
N ARG A 30 0.52 15.22 22.48
CA ARG A 30 1.45 15.36 21.34
C ARG A 30 2.84 14.86 21.70
N LYS A 31 3.36 15.26 22.86
CA LYS A 31 4.65 14.75 23.34
C LYS A 31 4.64 13.22 23.54
N GLY A 32 3.55 12.67 24.06
CA GLY A 32 3.39 11.21 24.21
C GLY A 32 3.29 10.44 22.88
N ILE A 33 2.84 11.08 21.80
CA ILE A 33 2.86 10.51 20.43
C ILE A 33 4.30 10.42 19.92
N ASP A 34 5.09 11.46 20.17
CA ASP A 34 6.49 11.54 19.72
C ASP A 34 7.42 10.62 20.53
N ASP A 35 7.15 10.45 21.83
CA ASP A 35 7.95 9.64 22.75
C ASP A 35 7.62 8.13 22.70
N THR A 36 6.67 7.68 21.86
CA THR A 36 6.25 6.26 21.80
C THR A 36 6.68 5.56 20.51
N ASP A 37 7.27 4.38 20.68
CA ASP A 37 7.65 3.45 19.61
C ASP A 37 6.54 2.43 19.29
N SER A 38 5.50 2.37 20.12
CA SER A 38 4.37 1.44 19.99
C SER A 38 3.29 2.05 19.08
N GLU A 39 3.00 1.38 17.96
CA GLU A 39 1.96 1.82 17.01
C GLU A 39 0.57 1.82 17.66
N TYR A 40 0.29 0.86 18.55
CA TYR A 40 -0.94 0.80 19.33
C TYR A 40 -1.10 2.03 20.25
N ASP A 41 -0.03 2.41 20.97
CA ASP A 41 -0.09 3.57 21.87
C ASP A 41 -0.19 4.88 21.09
N ARG A 42 0.52 4.96 19.96
CA ARG A 42 0.43 6.09 19.03
C ARG A 42 -1.01 6.28 18.52
N GLU A 43 -1.65 5.20 18.09
CA GLU A 43 -3.04 5.22 17.64
C GLU A 43 -3.99 5.65 18.77
N LYS A 44 -3.80 5.14 20.00
CA LYS A 44 -4.61 5.53 21.16
C LYS A 44 -4.40 6.98 21.58
N PHE A 45 -3.18 7.50 21.50
CA PHE A 45 -2.93 8.91 21.76
C PHE A 45 -3.52 9.81 20.68
N GLN A 46 -3.45 9.42 19.40
CA GLN A 46 -4.10 10.13 18.30
C GLN A 46 -5.63 10.14 18.45
N GLU A 47 -6.24 9.02 18.83
CA GLU A 47 -7.70 8.93 19.09
C GLU A 47 -8.11 9.91 20.21
N ARG A 48 -7.34 9.96 21.29
CA ARG A 48 -7.58 10.87 22.42
C ARG A 48 -7.36 12.33 22.05
N LEU A 49 -6.31 12.61 21.27
CA LEU A 49 -6.04 13.95 20.76
C LEU A 49 -7.21 14.42 19.89
N ALA A 50 -7.65 13.61 18.93
CA ALA A 50 -8.76 13.91 18.03
C ALA A 50 -10.05 14.22 18.79
N LYS A 51 -10.37 13.45 19.84
CA LYS A 51 -11.53 13.72 20.73
C LYS A 51 -11.43 15.07 21.46
N LEU A 52 -10.22 15.49 21.84
CA LEU A 52 -10.00 16.76 22.55
C LEU A 52 -10.08 17.99 21.63
N VAL A 53 -9.64 17.88 20.38
CA VAL A 53 -9.73 18.98 19.40
C VAL A 53 -10.99 18.92 18.53
N GLY A 54 -11.89 17.96 18.75
CA GLY A 54 -13.12 17.79 17.97
C GLY A 54 -12.90 17.28 16.54
N GLY A 55 -11.73 16.69 16.26
CA GLY A 55 -11.32 16.24 14.93
C GLY A 55 -11.67 14.78 14.61
N VAL A 56 -12.82 14.27 15.10
CA VAL A 56 -13.25 12.89 14.84
C VAL A 56 -14.39 12.89 13.82
N ALA A 57 -14.13 12.35 12.63
CA ALA A 57 -15.14 12.05 11.63
C ALA A 57 -15.47 10.55 11.65
N VAL A 58 -16.76 10.22 11.59
CA VAL A 58 -17.25 8.83 11.51
C VAL A 58 -17.89 8.62 10.14
N VAL A 59 -17.47 7.58 9.43
CA VAL A 59 -18.04 7.20 8.14
C VAL A 59 -18.85 5.91 8.31
N SER A 60 -20.17 6.03 8.18
CA SER A 60 -21.09 4.89 8.26
C SER A 60 -21.32 4.30 6.87
N VAL A 61 -21.06 3.01 6.70
CA VAL A 61 -21.21 2.30 5.42
C VAL A 61 -22.43 1.38 5.47
N GLY A 62 -23.40 1.62 4.59
CA GLY A 62 -24.59 0.76 4.42
C GLY A 62 -24.57 -0.01 3.09
N ALA A 63 -25.22 -1.17 3.05
CA ALA A 63 -25.45 -1.93 1.83
C ALA A 63 -26.76 -2.75 1.92
N ALA A 64 -27.19 -3.34 0.80
CA ALA A 64 -28.41 -4.14 0.73
C ALA A 64 -28.25 -5.52 1.38
N THR A 65 -27.05 -6.11 1.30
CA THR A 65 -26.71 -7.40 1.93
C THR A 65 -25.49 -7.29 2.84
N GLU A 66 -25.34 -8.22 3.78
CA GLU A 66 -24.17 -8.26 4.69
C GLU A 66 -22.85 -8.44 3.92
N ALA A 67 -22.87 -9.25 2.85
CA ALA A 67 -21.68 -9.49 2.02
C ALA A 67 -21.21 -8.20 1.33
N GLU A 68 -22.14 -7.45 0.71
CA GLU A 68 -21.83 -6.16 0.10
C GLU A 68 -21.41 -5.10 1.12
N MET A 69 -22.00 -5.14 2.32
CA MET A 69 -21.62 -4.24 3.42
C MET A 69 -20.17 -4.47 3.80
N LYS A 70 -19.75 -5.73 3.97
CA LYS A 70 -18.35 -6.09 4.27
C LYS A 70 -17.40 -5.65 3.15
N GLN A 71 -17.75 -5.89 1.89
CA GLN A 71 -16.92 -5.46 0.75
C GLN A 71 -16.80 -3.93 0.66
N THR A 72 -17.89 -3.20 0.86
CA THR A 72 -17.89 -1.74 0.77
C THR A 72 -17.17 -1.11 1.96
N LYS A 73 -17.30 -1.69 3.15
CA LYS A 73 -16.53 -1.30 4.33
C LYS A 73 -15.03 -1.47 4.09
N ALA A 74 -14.60 -2.64 3.62
CA ALA A 74 -13.19 -2.89 3.31
C ALA A 74 -12.64 -1.91 2.26
N ARG A 75 -13.39 -1.61 1.20
CA ARG A 75 -13.00 -0.60 0.20
C ARG A 75 -12.85 0.81 0.78
N MET A 76 -13.71 1.19 1.73
CA MET A 76 -13.62 2.48 2.41
C MET A 76 -12.41 2.55 3.35
N GLU A 77 -12.10 1.45 4.04
CA GLU A 77 -10.88 1.32 4.87
C GLU A 77 -9.62 1.44 3.99
N ASP A 78 -9.57 0.74 2.85
CA ASP A 78 -8.46 0.84 1.89
C ASP A 78 -8.28 2.27 1.36
N ALA A 79 -9.37 2.95 0.99
CA ALA A 79 -9.33 4.34 0.53
C ALA A 79 -8.81 5.29 1.62
N LEU A 80 -9.21 5.09 2.88
CA LEU A 80 -8.71 5.87 4.00
C LEU A 80 -7.19 5.67 4.21
N HIS A 81 -6.71 4.44 4.12
CA HIS A 81 -5.29 4.16 4.25
C HIS A 81 -4.48 4.70 3.06
N ALA A 82 -4.99 4.58 1.84
CA ALA A 82 -4.35 5.14 0.64
C ALA A 82 -4.24 6.67 0.71
N THR A 83 -5.30 7.37 1.12
CA THR A 83 -5.29 8.83 1.26
C THR A 83 -4.34 9.29 2.37
N ARG A 84 -4.28 8.59 3.51
CA ARG A 84 -3.27 8.86 4.55
C ARG A 84 -1.85 8.70 4.01
N ALA A 85 -1.57 7.60 3.32
CA ALA A 85 -0.27 7.34 2.72
C ALA A 85 0.11 8.40 1.66
N ALA A 86 -0.86 8.88 0.88
CA ALA A 86 -0.66 9.92 -0.11
C ALA A 86 -0.34 11.28 0.52
N VAL A 87 -0.95 11.61 1.66
CA VAL A 87 -0.64 12.84 2.41
C VAL A 87 0.78 12.80 3.01
N GLU A 88 1.25 11.62 3.43
CA GLU A 88 2.57 11.47 4.06
C GLU A 88 3.73 11.58 3.07
N GLU A 89 3.66 10.89 1.92
CA GLU A 89 4.80 10.79 0.98
C GLU A 89 4.47 11.26 -0.45
N GLY A 90 3.28 11.84 -0.67
CA GLY A 90 2.83 12.28 -1.98
C GLY A 90 2.27 11.17 -2.86
N ILE A 91 2.10 11.50 -4.14
CA ILE A 91 1.44 10.66 -5.15
C ILE A 91 2.34 10.49 -6.38
N LEU A 92 2.12 9.38 -7.09
CA LEU A 92 2.81 9.00 -8.33
C LEU A 92 1.80 8.65 -9.42
N PRO A 93 2.20 8.68 -10.71
CA PRO A 93 1.38 8.13 -11.78
C PRO A 93 1.19 6.62 -11.56
N GLY A 94 -0.08 6.21 -11.52
CA GLY A 94 -0.44 4.83 -11.16
C GLY A 94 -0.25 3.81 -12.29
N GLY A 95 -0.96 2.69 -12.20
CA GLY A 95 -0.96 1.67 -13.25
C GLY A 95 0.40 0.95 -13.42
N GLY A 96 1.27 1.04 -12.40
CA GLY A 96 2.66 0.56 -12.47
C GLY A 96 3.59 1.45 -13.29
N THR A 97 3.11 2.58 -13.83
CA THR A 97 3.91 3.53 -14.62
C THR A 97 5.11 4.03 -13.84
N ALA A 98 4.91 4.41 -12.58
CA ALA A 98 5.99 4.87 -11.71
C ALA A 98 7.16 3.86 -11.61
N LEU A 99 6.87 2.56 -11.52
CA LEU A 99 7.90 1.51 -11.46
C LEU A 99 8.69 1.39 -12.77
N LEU A 100 8.02 1.56 -13.91
CA LEU A 100 8.69 1.61 -15.22
C LEU A 100 9.60 2.83 -15.37
N ARG A 101 9.26 3.96 -14.75
CA ARG A 101 10.11 5.17 -14.73
C ARG A 101 11.37 4.94 -13.89
N CYS A 102 11.28 4.18 -12.80
CA CYS A 102 12.43 3.84 -11.96
C CYS A 102 13.47 2.96 -12.68
N VAL A 103 13.13 2.30 -13.79
CA VAL A 103 14.07 1.45 -14.55
C VAL A 103 15.32 2.21 -14.98
N LYS A 104 15.18 3.49 -15.39
CA LYS A 104 16.34 4.32 -15.79
C LYS A 104 17.34 4.51 -14.65
N GLY A 105 16.85 4.60 -13.40
CA GLY A 105 17.72 4.71 -12.23
C GLY A 105 18.61 3.48 -11.99
N LEU A 106 18.25 2.31 -12.54
CA LEU A 106 19.09 1.11 -12.45
C LEU A 106 20.35 1.22 -13.32
N ASP A 107 20.38 2.12 -14.31
CA ASP A 107 21.55 2.30 -15.18
C ASP A 107 22.73 2.96 -14.43
N GLU A 108 22.44 3.64 -13.32
CA GLU A 108 23.44 4.26 -12.45
C GLU A 108 24.05 3.28 -11.43
N VAL A 109 23.48 2.08 -11.29
CA VAL A 109 23.93 1.07 -10.32
C VAL A 109 25.20 0.40 -10.82
N LYS A 110 26.32 0.69 -10.15
CA LYS A 110 27.61 0.06 -10.42
C LYS A 110 27.66 -1.35 -9.84
N ALA A 111 27.41 -2.36 -10.68
CA ALA A 111 27.43 -3.77 -10.32
C ALA A 111 28.54 -4.56 -11.03
N LYS A 112 29.11 -5.58 -10.38
CA LYS A 112 30.14 -6.47 -10.95
C LYS A 112 29.75 -7.94 -10.81
N GLY A 113 30.19 -8.77 -11.76
CA GLY A 113 29.90 -10.22 -11.74
C GLY A 113 28.40 -10.50 -11.62
N ASP A 114 28.04 -11.35 -10.66
CA ASP A 114 26.66 -11.80 -10.42
C ASP A 114 25.72 -10.67 -9.95
N GLU A 115 26.25 -9.58 -9.38
CA GLU A 115 25.43 -8.42 -9.00
C GLU A 115 24.70 -7.82 -10.22
N LYS A 116 25.31 -7.91 -11.42
CA LYS A 116 24.66 -7.45 -12.67
C LYS A 116 23.41 -8.27 -12.98
N ILE A 117 23.42 -9.55 -12.66
CA ILE A 117 22.26 -10.43 -12.82
C ILE A 117 21.17 -10.00 -11.85
N GLY A 118 21.52 -9.65 -10.61
CA GLY A 118 20.61 -9.07 -9.63
C GLY A 118 19.93 -7.79 -10.12
N VAL A 119 20.70 -6.86 -10.69
CA VAL A 119 20.16 -5.62 -11.29
C VAL A 119 19.18 -5.95 -12.42
N GLU A 120 19.50 -6.91 -13.28
CA GLU A 120 18.61 -7.31 -14.38
C GLU A 120 17.33 -7.99 -13.89
N ILE A 121 17.38 -8.78 -12.81
CA ILE A 121 16.19 -9.35 -12.17
C ILE A 121 15.26 -8.24 -11.72
N VAL A 122 15.78 -7.21 -11.04
CA VAL A 122 14.98 -6.06 -10.60
C VAL A 122 14.42 -5.29 -11.80
N ARG A 123 15.24 -5.05 -12.84
CA ARG A 123 14.81 -4.38 -14.08
C ARG A 123 13.60 -5.06 -14.70
N ARG A 124 13.63 -6.39 -14.81
CA ARG A 124 12.50 -7.18 -15.32
C ARG A 124 11.31 -7.16 -14.36
N ALA A 125 11.55 -7.25 -13.06
CA ALA A 125 10.50 -7.26 -12.05
C ALA A 125 9.66 -5.97 -12.06
N LEU A 126 10.30 -4.80 -12.22
CA LEU A 126 9.63 -3.49 -12.27
C LEU A 126 8.57 -3.37 -13.39
N GLN A 127 8.70 -4.15 -14.47
CA GLN A 127 7.71 -4.16 -15.56
C GLN A 127 6.48 -5.02 -15.26
N SER A 128 6.59 -5.95 -14.30
CA SER A 128 5.56 -6.96 -14.04
C SER A 128 4.21 -6.38 -13.64
N PRO A 129 4.12 -5.32 -12.80
CA PRO A 129 2.83 -4.75 -12.42
C PRO A 129 2.04 -4.18 -13.60
N THR A 130 2.67 -3.37 -14.46
CA THR A 130 2.01 -2.85 -15.67
C THR A 130 1.61 -3.97 -16.62
N LYS A 131 2.47 -4.98 -16.82
CA LYS A 131 2.14 -6.16 -17.64
C LYS A 131 0.92 -6.91 -17.11
N GLN A 132 0.84 -7.09 -15.79
CA GLN A 132 -0.26 -7.80 -15.15
C GLN A 132 -1.56 -7.02 -15.25
N ILE A 133 -1.53 -5.70 -15.03
CA ILE A 133 -2.70 -4.82 -15.15
C ILE A 133 -3.22 -4.83 -16.59
N ALA A 134 -2.35 -4.65 -17.57
CA ALA A 134 -2.71 -4.68 -18.99
C ALA A 134 -3.29 -6.03 -19.42
N LYS A 135 -2.68 -7.14 -18.98
CA LYS A 135 -3.18 -8.50 -19.24
C LYS A 135 -4.56 -8.72 -18.64
N ASN A 136 -4.81 -8.25 -17.42
CA ASN A 136 -6.12 -8.34 -16.79
C ASN A 136 -7.18 -7.50 -17.54
N ALA A 137 -6.75 -6.43 -18.21
CA ALA A 137 -7.58 -5.60 -19.08
C ALA A 137 -7.72 -6.15 -20.52
N GLY A 138 -7.19 -7.35 -20.80
CA GLY A 138 -7.31 -8.01 -22.11
C GLY A 138 -6.34 -7.51 -23.18
N GLN A 139 -5.30 -6.75 -22.82
CA GLN A 139 -4.25 -6.29 -23.74
C GLN A 139 -2.96 -7.10 -23.60
N ASP A 140 -2.08 -7.00 -24.60
CA ASP A 140 -0.72 -7.55 -24.50
C ASP A 140 0.12 -6.70 -23.54
N GLY A 141 0.39 -7.24 -22.36
CA GLY A 141 1.14 -6.51 -21.34
C GLY A 141 2.55 -6.13 -21.75
N SER A 142 3.22 -6.89 -22.62
CA SER A 142 4.58 -6.55 -23.06
C SER A 142 4.56 -5.33 -23.97
N VAL A 143 3.62 -5.30 -24.92
CA VAL A 143 3.42 -4.14 -25.80
C VAL A 143 3.08 -2.89 -24.98
N VAL A 144 2.15 -3.01 -24.01
CA VAL A 144 1.77 -1.89 -23.15
C VAL A 144 2.95 -1.41 -22.30
N ALA A 145 3.68 -2.32 -21.66
CA ALA A 145 4.82 -1.94 -20.82
C ALA A 145 5.93 -1.26 -21.64
N ASP A 146 6.20 -1.72 -22.85
CA ASP A 146 7.19 -1.12 -23.74
C ASP A 146 6.75 0.28 -24.22
N GLU A 147 5.49 0.46 -24.57
CA GLU A 147 4.93 1.75 -24.99
C GLU A 147 4.97 2.76 -23.83
N VAL A 148 4.51 2.34 -22.64
CA VAL A 148 4.60 3.17 -21.44
C VAL A 148 6.05 3.51 -21.14
N HIS A 149 6.99 2.56 -21.22
CA HIS A 149 8.41 2.81 -20.95
C HIS A 149 9.02 3.88 -21.87
N ARG A 150 8.58 3.95 -23.13
CA ARG A 150 9.02 4.96 -24.12
C ARG A 150 8.38 6.33 -23.92
N ALA A 151 7.17 6.38 -23.36
CA ALA A 151 6.47 7.64 -23.07
C ALA A 151 7.16 8.45 -21.97
N GLU A 152 6.92 9.77 -21.98
CA GLU A 152 7.40 10.69 -20.94
C GLU A 152 6.42 10.74 -19.75
N ASP A 153 6.94 11.11 -18.58
CA ASP A 153 6.11 11.35 -17.40
C ASP A 153 5.22 12.58 -17.62
N PRO A 154 3.93 12.58 -17.24
CA PRO A 154 3.18 11.56 -16.50
C PRO A 154 2.32 10.61 -17.37
N HIS A 155 2.66 10.44 -18.65
CA HIS A 155 1.86 9.60 -19.54
C HIS A 155 2.04 8.11 -19.22
N GLY A 156 0.93 7.39 -19.19
CA GLY A 156 0.87 5.96 -18.96
C GLY A 156 -0.38 5.34 -19.56
N TYR A 157 -0.57 4.04 -19.35
CA TYR A 157 -1.71 3.29 -19.87
C TYR A 157 -2.84 3.25 -18.84
N ASN A 158 -3.97 3.87 -19.15
CA ASN A 158 -5.17 3.77 -18.33
C ASN A 158 -5.93 2.49 -18.71
N ALA A 159 -5.84 1.48 -17.84
CA ALA A 159 -6.48 0.18 -18.07
C ALA A 159 -8.02 0.21 -17.98
N LEU A 160 -8.61 1.26 -17.41
CA LEU A 160 -10.07 1.42 -17.35
C LEU A 160 -10.64 1.85 -18.69
N THR A 161 -9.95 2.75 -19.40
CA THR A 161 -10.39 3.34 -20.67
C THR A 161 -9.69 2.73 -21.88
N GLY A 162 -8.55 2.06 -21.68
CA GLY A 162 -7.75 1.44 -22.72
C GLY A 162 -6.89 2.41 -23.54
N VAL A 163 -6.68 3.64 -23.05
CA VAL A 163 -5.92 4.69 -23.76
C VAL A 163 -4.63 5.05 -23.04
N TYR A 164 -3.68 5.60 -23.79
CA TYR A 164 -2.47 6.20 -23.26
C TYR A 164 -2.70 7.69 -23.05
N GLU A 165 -2.60 8.14 -21.80
CA GLU A 165 -2.92 9.51 -21.41
C GLU A 165 -2.14 9.96 -20.17
N ASP A 166 -2.24 11.23 -19.82
CA ASP A 166 -1.73 11.76 -18.56
C ASP A 166 -2.51 11.14 -17.39
N LEU A 167 -1.83 10.32 -16.59
CA LEU A 167 -2.48 9.57 -15.51
C LEU A 167 -2.88 10.45 -14.32
N PHE A 168 -2.22 11.59 -14.11
CA PHE A 168 -2.66 12.55 -13.09
C PHE A 168 -3.97 13.22 -13.52
N ALA A 169 -4.06 13.65 -14.77
CA ALA A 169 -5.28 14.24 -15.32
C ALA A 169 -6.45 13.22 -15.35
N ALA A 170 -6.16 11.96 -15.63
CA ALA A 170 -7.13 10.86 -15.60
C ALA A 170 -7.51 10.40 -14.18
N GLY A 171 -6.83 10.88 -13.13
CA GLY A 171 -7.06 10.48 -11.74
C GLY A 171 -6.57 9.08 -11.37
N VAL A 172 -5.70 8.48 -12.21
CA VAL A 172 -5.08 7.17 -11.96
C VAL A 172 -3.77 7.39 -11.20
N ILE A 173 -3.88 7.53 -9.89
CA ILE A 173 -2.77 7.88 -9.00
C ILE A 173 -2.55 6.81 -7.94
N ASP A 174 -1.28 6.59 -7.59
CA ASP A 174 -0.87 5.68 -6.52
C ASP A 174 -0.10 6.45 -5.43
N PRO A 175 -0.33 6.17 -4.13
CA PRO A 175 0.47 6.77 -3.06
C PRO A 175 1.93 6.31 -3.13
N THR A 176 2.89 7.25 -3.05
CA THR A 176 4.34 6.95 -3.12
C THR A 176 4.75 5.89 -2.09
N LYS A 177 4.26 6.05 -0.86
CA LYS A 177 4.56 5.14 0.25
C LYS A 177 4.18 3.70 -0.07
N VAL A 178 3.01 3.48 -0.68
CA VAL A 178 2.50 2.15 -1.01
C VAL A 178 3.38 1.48 -2.06
N VAL A 179 3.70 2.18 -3.16
CA VAL A 179 4.53 1.63 -4.24
C VAL A 179 5.93 1.29 -3.73
N LYS A 180 6.54 2.19 -2.95
CA LYS A 180 7.86 1.98 -2.34
C LYS A 180 7.85 0.79 -1.38
N SER A 181 6.91 0.75 -0.43
CA SER A 181 6.81 -0.34 0.54
C SER A 181 6.55 -1.69 -0.14
N ALA A 182 5.71 -1.74 -1.17
CA ALA A 182 5.46 -2.96 -1.93
C ALA A 182 6.75 -3.48 -2.58
N LEU A 183 7.52 -2.63 -3.25
CA LEU A 183 8.78 -3.00 -3.89
C LEU A 183 9.83 -3.46 -2.88
N THR A 184 10.02 -2.70 -1.79
CA THR A 184 11.01 -3.04 -0.75
C THR A 184 10.69 -4.35 -0.06
N ASN A 185 9.43 -4.59 0.30
CA ASN A 185 9.00 -5.84 0.93
C ASN A 185 9.15 -7.03 -0.04
N ALA A 186 8.76 -6.86 -1.30
CA ALA A 186 8.94 -7.90 -2.31
C ALA A 186 10.42 -8.27 -2.51
N ALA A 187 11.30 -7.26 -2.61
CA ALA A 187 12.74 -7.47 -2.73
C ALA A 187 13.33 -8.17 -1.49
N SER A 188 12.88 -7.81 -0.28
CA SER A 188 13.31 -8.44 0.96
C SER A 188 12.99 -9.93 1.01
N ILE A 189 11.75 -10.32 0.71
CA ILE A 189 11.34 -11.73 0.68
C ILE A 189 12.04 -12.48 -0.46
N ALA A 190 12.13 -11.89 -1.66
CA ALA A 190 12.82 -12.50 -2.78
C ALA A 190 14.30 -12.77 -2.48
N GLY A 191 15.00 -11.84 -1.83
CA GLY A 191 16.39 -12.01 -1.42
C GLY A 191 16.58 -13.17 -0.43
N LEU A 192 15.65 -13.32 0.52
CA LEU A 192 15.65 -14.46 1.44
C LEU A 192 15.41 -15.79 0.69
N MET A 193 14.43 -15.82 -0.21
CA MET A 193 14.12 -17.03 -0.99
C MET A 193 15.28 -17.47 -1.90
N LEU A 194 15.94 -16.53 -2.58
CA LEU A 194 17.07 -16.83 -3.47
C LEU A 194 18.30 -17.39 -2.74
N THR A 195 18.46 -17.05 -1.46
CA THR A 195 19.57 -17.54 -0.62
C THR A 195 19.21 -18.80 0.17
N THR A 196 17.96 -19.24 0.15
CA THR A 196 17.50 -20.44 0.85
C THR A 196 17.96 -21.70 0.13
N GLN A 197 18.84 -22.48 0.76
CA GLN A 197 19.38 -23.74 0.22
C GLN A 197 18.65 -24.99 0.76
N CYS A 198 17.99 -24.88 1.90
CA CYS A 198 17.32 -25.99 2.57
C CYS A 198 16.03 -25.52 3.24
N LEU A 199 14.98 -26.32 3.16
CA LEU A 199 13.70 -26.11 3.84
C LEU A 199 13.40 -27.33 4.70
N VAL A 200 13.33 -27.15 6.02
CA VAL A 200 12.90 -28.19 6.95
C VAL A 200 11.40 -28.03 7.20
N THR A 201 10.63 -29.06 6.87
CA THR A 201 9.17 -29.07 7.07
C THR A 201 8.77 -30.18 8.05
N LYS A 202 7.65 -29.99 8.74
CA LYS A 202 7.03 -31.07 9.52
C LYS A 202 6.26 -31.97 8.56
N THR A 203 6.57 -33.25 8.58
CA THR A 203 5.69 -34.28 8.01
C THR A 203 4.46 -34.41 8.91
N GLY A 204 3.25 -34.38 8.35
CA GLY A 204 2.03 -34.62 9.14
C GLY A 204 2.08 -35.99 9.81
N GLU A 205 1.49 -36.11 11.01
CA GLU A 205 1.26 -37.41 11.62
C GLU A 205 0.25 -38.20 10.76
N GLY A 206 0.70 -39.26 10.09
CA GLY A 206 -0.17 -40.17 9.33
C GLY A 206 -0.15 -40.07 7.79
N GLU A 207 0.75 -39.30 7.20
CA GLU A 207 0.85 -39.20 5.73
C GLU A 207 2.07 -39.94 5.16
N ASP A 208 1.96 -41.27 5.02
CA ASP A 208 2.93 -42.14 4.31
C ASP A 208 3.04 -41.85 2.79
N LYS A 209 2.39 -40.79 2.29
CA LYS A 209 2.24 -40.49 0.86
C LYS A 209 2.53 -39.04 0.48
N LEU A 210 3.40 -38.34 1.21
CA LEU A 210 3.94 -37.10 0.65
C LEU A 210 4.84 -37.44 -0.55
N PRO A 211 4.67 -36.76 -1.70
CA PRO A 211 5.50 -37.01 -2.88
C PRO A 211 6.96 -36.79 -2.49
N THR A 212 7.82 -37.75 -2.85
CA THR A 212 9.26 -37.64 -2.64
C THR A 212 9.77 -36.43 -3.41
N VAL A 213 9.98 -35.32 -2.71
CA VAL A 213 10.62 -34.13 -3.30
C VAL A 213 12.07 -34.49 -3.55
N ALA A 214 12.54 -34.33 -4.79
CA ALA A 214 13.94 -34.56 -5.13
C ALA A 214 14.84 -33.69 -4.25
N GLY A 215 15.77 -34.31 -3.52
CA GLY A 215 16.65 -33.61 -2.56
C GLY A 215 16.19 -33.61 -1.11
N ALA A 216 15.03 -34.19 -0.77
CA ALA A 216 14.64 -34.38 0.62
C ALA A 216 15.45 -35.50 1.28
N VAL A 217 16.26 -35.16 2.28
CA VAL A 217 16.85 -36.13 3.22
C VAL A 217 15.80 -36.35 4.32
N ARG A 218 15.29 -37.58 4.42
CA ARG A 218 14.39 -37.99 5.51
C ARG A 218 15.19 -38.36 6.75
#